data_AF-A0A4Q3CFV8-F1
#
_entry.id   AF-A0A4Q3CFV8-F1
#
_cell.length_a   1.000
_cell.length_b   1.000
_cell.length_c   1.000
_cell.angle_alpha   90.00
_cell.angle_beta   90.00
_cell.angle_gamma   90.00
#
_symmetry.space_group_name_H-M   'P 1'
#
loop_
_entity.id
_entity.type
_entity.pdbx_description
1 polymer ?
#
loop_
_entity_poly.entity_id
_entity_poly.type
_entity_poly.pdbx_seq_one_letter_code
_entity_poly.pdbx_strand_id
1 'polypeptide(L)'
;MKTVVVIPARYASQRFPGKPLQLINGVSMLARTVRAAQLAGQATGATVLVATDDDRIATHAKEIGVASVMTDPDLPSGTDRCRAAADLAAPDADFIVNLQGDAPFTPPEHVAALIANASKGDVVTPVIQLSWKALDALRENKKTTPFSGTTCIRAPGGRA
;
A
#
# COMPACT_ATOMS: atom_id res chain seq x y z
N MET A 1 10.67 17.42 -4.11
CA MET A 1 9.53 17.06 -3.24
C MET A 1 9.93 15.84 -2.44
N LYS A 2 9.94 15.95 -1.11
CA LYS A 2 10.23 14.84 -0.22
C LYS A 2 9.02 13.91 -0.18
N THR A 3 9.22 12.65 -0.54
CA THR A 3 8.13 11.67 -0.64
C THR A 3 8.40 10.49 0.28
N VAL A 4 7.35 10.00 0.92
CA VAL A 4 7.37 8.76 1.70
C VAL A 4 6.36 7.77 1.15
N VAL A 5 6.79 6.53 0.93
CA VAL A 5 5.92 5.39 0.61
C VAL A 5 5.59 4.68 1.91
N VAL A 6 4.32 4.70 2.28
CA VAL A 6 3.80 4.05 3.48
C VAL A 6 3.00 2.82 3.08
N ILE A 7 3.35 1.68 3.66
CA ILE A 7 2.68 0.39 3.45
C ILE A 7 1.84 0.08 4.68
N PRO A 8 0.51 0.28 4.65
CA PRO A 8 -0.35 -0.08 5.77
C PRO A 8 -0.49 -1.61 5.84
N ALA A 9 -0.20 -2.18 7.00
CA ALA A 9 -0.28 -3.60 7.27
C ALA A 9 -0.95 -3.85 8.62
N ARG A 10 -2.18 -4.38 8.61
CA ARG A 10 -2.92 -4.75 9.83
C ARG A 10 -2.93 -6.25 10.01
N TYR A 11 -2.84 -6.72 11.24
CA TYR A 11 -2.96 -8.15 11.53
C TYR A 11 -4.42 -8.62 11.56
N ALA A 12 -5.30 -7.80 12.15
CA ALA A 12 -6.70 -8.10 12.46
C ALA A 12 -7.64 -8.05 11.24
N SER A 13 -7.33 -8.81 10.20
CA SER A 13 -8.23 -9.02 9.07
C SER A 13 -9.18 -10.19 9.38
N GLN A 14 -10.49 -9.90 9.56
CA GLN A 14 -11.51 -10.93 9.84
C GLN A 14 -11.59 -12.00 8.73
N ARG A 15 -11.38 -11.60 7.47
CA ARG A 15 -11.51 -12.47 6.29
C ARG A 15 -10.25 -13.25 5.97
N PHE A 16 -9.09 -12.72 6.36
CA PHE A 16 -7.81 -13.37 6.13
C PHE A 16 -6.82 -12.97 7.23
N PRO A 17 -6.89 -13.62 8.41
CA PRO A 17 -6.05 -13.26 9.56
C PRO A 17 -4.56 -13.36 9.26
N GLY A 18 -3.77 -12.40 9.72
CA GLY A 18 -2.32 -12.39 9.51
C GLY A 18 -1.91 -12.26 8.04
N LYS A 19 -2.79 -11.79 7.15
CA LYS A 19 -2.57 -11.65 5.71
C LYS A 19 -1.18 -11.10 5.31
N PRO A 20 -0.65 -10.04 5.93
CA PRO A 20 0.68 -9.51 5.57
C PRO A 20 1.82 -10.54 5.73
N LEU A 21 1.69 -11.48 6.68
CA LEU A 21 2.72 -12.48 6.99
C LEU A 21 2.54 -13.77 6.17
N GLN A 22 1.41 -13.94 5.48
CA GLN A 22 1.14 -15.13 4.68
C GLN A 22 2.14 -15.26 3.52
N LEU A 23 2.60 -16.48 3.30
CA LEU A 23 3.61 -16.78 2.29
C LEU A 23 2.96 -16.98 0.92
N ILE A 24 3.57 -16.35 -0.09
CA ILE A 24 3.30 -16.57 -1.50
C ILE A 24 4.60 -17.10 -2.09
N ASN A 25 4.64 -18.40 -2.42
CA ASN A 25 5.85 -19.10 -2.88
C ASN A 25 7.07 -18.82 -1.99
N GLY A 26 6.93 -19.06 -0.67
CA GLY A 26 8.02 -18.91 0.30
C GLY A 26 8.37 -17.47 0.72
N VAL A 27 7.75 -16.45 0.12
CA VAL A 27 7.98 -15.04 0.46
C VAL A 27 6.70 -14.42 1.00
N SER A 28 6.76 -13.81 2.17
CA SER A 28 5.59 -13.14 2.77
C SER A 28 5.02 -12.07 1.84
N MET A 29 3.70 -11.86 1.93
CA MET A 29 3.00 -10.81 1.20
C MET A 29 3.61 -9.43 1.46
N LEU A 30 3.90 -9.10 2.72
CA LEU A 30 4.51 -7.82 3.10
C LEU A 30 5.90 -7.65 2.46
N ALA A 31 6.75 -8.67 2.50
CA ALA A 31 8.09 -8.60 1.92
C ALA A 31 8.06 -8.32 0.40
N ARG A 32 7.08 -8.87 -0.32
CA ARG A 32 6.89 -8.59 -1.75
C ARG A 32 6.52 -7.13 -1.99
N THR A 33 5.54 -6.60 -1.23
CA THR A 33 5.12 -5.20 -1.33
C THR A 33 6.25 -4.24 -0.94
N VAL A 34 6.99 -4.54 0.13
CA VAL A 34 8.16 -3.77 0.59
C VAL A 34 9.25 -3.73 -0.47
N ARG A 35 9.57 -4.88 -1.09
CA ARG A 35 10.56 -4.92 -2.18
C ARG A 35 10.14 -4.02 -3.34
N ALA A 36 8.87 -4.04 -3.73
CA ALA A 36 8.39 -3.17 -4.80
C ALA A 36 8.51 -1.68 -4.43
N ALA A 37 8.15 -1.31 -3.20
CA ALA A 37 8.31 0.06 -2.69
C ALA A 37 9.78 0.50 -2.63
N GLN A 38 10.68 -0.37 -2.16
CA GLN A 38 12.12 -0.06 -2.08
C GLN A 38 12.74 0.18 -3.46
N LEU A 39 12.38 -0.63 -4.46
CA LEU A 39 12.83 -0.42 -5.85
C LEU A 39 12.32 0.93 -6.40
N ALA A 40 11.06 1.27 -6.11
CA ALA A 40 10.52 2.58 -6.50
C ALA A 40 11.20 3.74 -5.74
N GLY A 41 11.48 3.56 -4.45
CA GLY A 41 12.20 4.52 -3.61
C GLY A 41 13.63 4.75 -4.10
N GLN A 42 14.35 3.70 -4.48
CA GLN A 42 15.68 3.79 -5.08
C GLN A 42 15.67 4.62 -6.38
N ALA A 43 14.64 4.47 -7.22
CA ALA A 43 14.51 5.20 -8.47
C ALA A 43 14.11 6.67 -8.28
N THR A 44 13.47 7.04 -7.17
CA THR A 44 12.82 8.35 -6.98
C THR A 44 13.39 9.17 -5.82
N GLY A 45 14.20 8.56 -4.94
CA GLY A 45 14.63 9.15 -3.68
C GLY A 45 13.58 9.10 -2.57
N ALA A 46 12.43 8.43 -2.78
CA ALA A 46 11.40 8.29 -1.75
C ALA A 46 11.83 7.33 -0.63
N THR A 47 11.51 7.67 0.62
CA THR A 47 11.70 6.77 1.75
C THR A 47 10.56 5.77 1.83
N VAL A 48 10.78 4.63 2.49
CA VAL A 48 9.78 3.55 2.60
C VAL A 48 9.62 3.15 4.06
N LEU A 49 8.37 3.04 4.52
CA LEU A 49 8.05 2.54 5.86
C LEU A 49 6.77 1.70 5.87
N VAL A 50 6.65 0.82 6.85
CA VAL A 50 5.45 0.03 7.15
C VAL A 50 4.68 0.67 8.29
N ALA A 51 3.38 0.85 8.14
CA ALA A 51 2.51 1.31 9.21
C ALA A 51 1.66 0.14 9.74
N THR A 52 1.82 -0.20 11.02
CA THR A 52 1.20 -1.39 11.62
C THR A 52 0.63 -1.09 13.01
N ASP A 53 -0.32 -1.91 13.45
CA ASP A 53 -0.85 -1.95 14.82
C ASP A 53 -0.36 -3.19 15.60
N ASP A 54 0.48 -4.03 15.00
CA ASP A 54 0.85 -5.34 15.53
C ASP A 54 2.37 -5.56 15.57
N ASP A 55 2.87 -5.99 16.73
CA ASP A 55 4.30 -6.22 17.00
C ASP A 55 4.90 -7.34 16.13
N ARG A 56 4.11 -8.34 15.72
CA ARG A 56 4.60 -9.42 14.85
C ARG A 56 4.91 -8.88 13.45
N ILE A 57 4.08 -7.96 12.96
CA ILE A 57 4.32 -7.28 11.69
C ILE A 57 5.52 -6.34 11.82
N ALA A 58 5.65 -5.60 12.92
CA ALA A 58 6.81 -4.73 13.16
C ALA A 58 8.12 -5.51 13.23
N THR A 59 8.10 -6.66 13.91
CA THR A 59 9.24 -7.60 13.98
C THR A 59 9.62 -8.11 12.60
N HIS A 60 8.64 -8.60 11.83
CA HIS A 60 8.87 -9.07 10.47
C HIS A 60 9.38 -7.95 9.54
N ALA A 61 8.86 -6.72 9.67
CA ALA A 61 9.34 -5.54 8.94
C ALA A 61 10.83 -5.27 9.21
N LYS A 62 11.26 -5.38 10.47
CA LYS A 62 12.67 -5.27 10.85
C LYS A 62 13.52 -6.38 10.21
N GLU A 63 13.05 -7.62 10.21
CA GLU A 63 13.76 -8.77 9.61
C GLU A 63 13.97 -8.60 8.10
N ILE A 64 13.02 -8.02 7.39
CA ILE A 64 13.12 -7.74 5.95
C ILE A 64 13.78 -6.38 5.65
N GLY A 65 14.29 -5.68 6.67
CA GLY A 65 15.10 -4.47 6.51
C GLY A 65 14.30 -3.22 6.12
N VAL A 66 13.08 -3.05 6.60
CA VAL A 66 12.29 -1.83 6.42
C VAL A 66 11.87 -1.22 7.76
N ALA A 67 11.89 0.11 7.85
CA ALA A 67 11.38 0.82 9.01
C ALA A 67 9.88 0.56 9.19
N SER A 68 9.42 0.48 10.44
CA SER A 68 8.00 0.41 10.74
C SER A 68 7.59 1.42 11.82
N VAL A 69 6.34 1.86 11.76
CA VAL A 69 5.73 2.80 12.68
C VAL A 69 4.48 2.16 13.27
N MET A 70 4.42 2.12 14.61
CA MET A 70 3.22 1.70 15.31
C MET A 70 2.16 2.79 15.20
N THR A 71 0.94 2.39 14.83
CA THR A 71 -0.18 3.27 14.56
C THR A 71 -1.43 2.75 15.24
N ASP A 72 -2.32 3.66 15.62
CA ASP A 72 -3.54 3.34 16.33
C ASP A 72 -4.39 2.29 15.57
N PRO A 73 -4.78 1.17 16.22
CA PRO A 73 -5.63 0.15 15.60
C PRO A 73 -7.00 0.68 15.15
N ASP A 74 -7.52 1.72 15.82
CA ASP A 74 -8.87 2.26 15.62
C ASP A 74 -8.95 3.28 14.47
N LEU A 75 -7.84 3.52 13.75
CA LEU A 75 -7.85 4.39 12.58
C LEU A 75 -8.84 3.86 11.51
N PRO A 76 -9.71 4.72 10.95
CA PRO A 76 -10.86 4.26 10.16
C PRO A 76 -10.48 3.71 8.79
N SER A 77 -9.33 4.10 8.22
CA SER A 77 -8.87 3.60 6.92
C SER A 77 -7.37 3.33 6.84
N GLY A 78 -6.95 2.71 5.73
CA GLY A 78 -5.52 2.60 5.40
C GLY A 78 -4.87 3.95 5.10
N THR A 79 -5.63 4.89 4.53
CA THR A 79 -5.16 6.25 4.23
C THR A 79 -4.85 7.03 5.50
N ASP A 80 -5.74 6.97 6.50
CA ASP A 80 -5.51 7.64 7.80
C ASP A 80 -4.30 7.06 8.52
N ARG A 81 -4.11 5.74 8.42
CA ARG A 81 -2.94 5.05 8.94
C ARG A 81 -1.65 5.51 8.26
N CYS A 82 -1.66 5.66 6.94
CA CYS A 82 -0.52 6.19 6.21
C CYS A 82 -0.18 7.62 6.64
N ARG A 83 -1.20 8.48 6.84
CA ARG A 83 -1.01 9.84 7.32
C ARG A 83 -0.41 9.87 8.73
N ALA A 84 -1.01 9.16 9.68
CA ALA A 84 -0.52 9.10 11.05
C ALA A 84 0.93 8.58 11.15
N ALA A 85 1.29 7.58 10.35
CA ALA A 85 2.66 7.08 10.31
C ALA A 85 3.65 8.08 9.71
N ALA A 86 3.25 8.78 8.64
CA ALA A 86 4.07 9.81 8.02
C ALA A 86 4.29 11.01 8.96
N ASP A 87 3.25 11.45 9.68
CA ASP A 87 3.37 12.55 10.65
C ASP A 87 4.41 12.24 11.76
N LEU A 88 4.59 10.96 12.12
CA LEU A 88 5.57 10.53 13.12
C LEU A 88 6.99 10.33 12.57
N ALA A 89 7.14 9.76 11.37
CA ALA A 89 8.44 9.33 10.84
C ALA A 89 9.00 10.19 9.71
N ALA A 90 8.14 10.98 9.06
CA ALA A 90 8.48 11.87 7.95
C ALA A 90 7.59 13.13 7.95
N PRO A 91 7.58 13.92 9.05
CA PRO A 91 6.70 15.09 9.20
C PRO A 91 6.94 16.19 8.16
N ASP A 92 8.09 16.17 7.48
CA ASP A 92 8.48 17.08 6.41
C ASP A 92 8.28 16.48 5.01
N ALA A 93 7.56 15.35 4.90
CA ALA A 93 7.18 14.82 3.60
C ALA A 93 6.13 15.74 2.93
N ASP A 94 6.43 16.16 1.71
CA ASP A 94 5.48 16.89 0.87
C ASP A 94 4.36 15.98 0.37
N PHE A 95 4.63 14.67 0.33
CA PHE A 95 3.75 13.70 -0.32
C PHE A 95 3.84 12.30 0.30
N ILE A 96 2.68 11.68 0.51
CA ILE A 96 2.56 10.33 1.07
C ILE A 96 1.96 9.39 0.02
N VAL A 97 2.71 8.37 -0.37
CA VAL A 97 2.20 7.28 -1.20
C VAL A 97 1.68 6.17 -0.29
N ASN A 98 0.38 5.93 -0.33
CA ASN A 98 -0.26 4.79 0.33
C ASN A 98 -0.19 3.56 -0.60
N LEU A 99 0.85 2.75 -0.48
CA LEU A 99 0.98 1.48 -1.20
C LEU A 99 0.34 0.35 -0.38
N GLN A 100 -0.82 -0.14 -0.81
CA GLN A 100 -1.58 -1.16 -0.09
C GLN A 100 -0.72 -2.40 0.22
N GLY A 101 -0.66 -2.80 1.51
CA GLY A 101 0.15 -3.93 1.98
C GLY A 101 -0.22 -5.27 1.34
N ASP A 102 -1.43 -5.37 0.80
CA ASP A 102 -1.95 -6.55 0.11
C ASP A 102 -1.90 -6.49 -1.41
N ALA A 103 -1.10 -5.58 -1.97
CA ALA A 103 -0.83 -5.49 -3.40
C ALA A 103 0.60 -5.98 -3.75
N PRO A 104 0.95 -7.26 -3.46
CA PRO A 104 2.32 -7.79 -3.58
C PRO A 104 2.83 -7.90 -5.03
N PHE A 105 1.96 -7.66 -6.00
CA PHE A 105 2.28 -7.71 -7.44
C PHE A 105 2.27 -6.34 -8.11
N THR A 106 2.24 -5.26 -7.33
CA THR A 106 2.35 -3.90 -7.86
C THR A 106 3.72 -3.74 -8.52
N PRO A 107 3.80 -3.39 -9.81
CA PRO A 107 5.07 -3.14 -10.46
C PRO A 107 5.77 -1.90 -9.85
N PRO A 108 7.06 -1.96 -9.50
CA PRO A 108 7.80 -0.83 -8.93
C PRO A 108 7.73 0.43 -9.80
N GLU A 109 7.77 0.26 -11.12
CA GLU A 109 7.71 1.34 -12.09
C GLU A 109 6.38 2.11 -12.05
N HIS A 110 5.28 1.45 -11.65
CA HIS A 110 4.00 2.15 -11.45
C HIS A 110 4.04 3.04 -10.22
N VAL A 111 4.69 2.58 -9.14
CA VAL A 111 4.86 3.38 -7.92
C VAL A 111 5.81 4.55 -8.21
N ALA A 112 6.90 4.31 -8.93
CA ALA A 112 7.84 5.36 -9.32
C ALA A 112 7.18 6.41 -10.24
N ALA A 113 6.39 5.96 -11.22
CA ALA A 113 5.64 6.86 -12.10
C ALA A 113 4.60 7.69 -11.31
N LEU A 114 3.95 7.10 -10.30
CA LEU A 114 3.04 7.83 -9.42
C LEU A 114 3.78 8.96 -8.68
N ILE A 115 4.93 8.66 -8.08
CA ILE A 115 5.74 9.64 -7.35
C ILE A 115 6.19 10.78 -8.28
N ALA A 116 6.63 10.45 -9.51
CA ALA A 116 7.10 11.44 -10.47
C ALA A 116 5.99 12.37 -11.01
N ASN A 117 4.74 11.90 -11.07
CA ASN A 117 3.60 12.65 -11.63
C ASN A 117 2.68 13.24 -10.55
N ALA A 118 2.92 12.92 -9.28
CA ALA A 118 2.21 13.48 -8.16
C ALA A 118 2.41 15.01 -8.12
N SER A 119 1.30 15.75 -8.22
CA SER A 119 1.33 17.22 -8.22
C SER A 119 0.48 17.85 -7.13
N LYS A 120 -0.49 17.11 -6.55
CA LYS A 120 -1.41 17.58 -5.49
C LYS A 120 -1.92 16.42 -4.64
N GLY A 121 -2.13 16.68 -3.34
CA GLY A 121 -2.79 15.78 -2.39
C GLY A 121 -1.90 15.38 -1.21
N ASP A 122 -2.52 15.21 -0.03
CA ASP A 122 -1.84 14.77 1.19
C ASP A 122 -1.37 13.31 1.13
N VAL A 123 -2.28 12.43 0.68
CA VAL A 123 -2.04 10.99 0.56
C VAL A 123 -2.59 10.52 -0.77
N VAL A 124 -1.80 9.74 -1.51
CA VAL A 124 -2.20 9.21 -2.83
C VAL A 124 -2.01 7.71 -2.88
N THR A 125 -3.00 7.04 -3.45
CA THR A 125 -3.04 5.58 -3.59
C THR A 125 -2.92 5.22 -5.07
N PRO A 126 -1.97 4.35 -5.45
CA PRO A 126 -1.87 3.87 -6.82
C PRO A 126 -3.10 3.03 -7.19
N VAL A 127 -3.66 3.30 -8.37
CA VAL A 127 -4.71 2.48 -8.98
C VAL A 127 -4.31 2.18 -10.42
N ILE A 128 -4.72 1.01 -10.92
CA ILE A 128 -4.52 0.64 -12.33
C ILE A 128 -5.85 0.70 -13.07
N GLN A 129 -5.83 1.26 -14.28
CA GLN A 129 -6.98 1.18 -15.17
C GLN A 129 -7.06 -0.22 -15.75
N LEU A 130 -8.18 -0.91 -15.48
CA LEU A 130 -8.43 -2.22 -16.04
C LEU A 130 -8.77 -2.11 -17.53
N SER A 131 -8.25 -3.05 -18.32
CA SER A 131 -8.80 -3.30 -19.66
C SER A 131 -10.21 -3.87 -19.55
N TRP A 132 -11.01 -3.79 -20.62
CA TRP A 132 -12.35 -4.37 -20.64
C TRP A 132 -12.34 -5.86 -20.27
N LYS A 133 -11.40 -6.63 -20.83
CA LYS A 133 -11.21 -8.04 -20.49
C LYS A 133 -10.91 -8.26 -19.00
N ALA A 134 -10.06 -7.43 -18.41
CA ALA A 134 -9.72 -7.54 -16.99
C ALA A 134 -10.90 -7.13 -16.08
N LEU A 135 -11.69 -6.13 -16.50
CA LEU A 135 -12.91 -5.74 -15.81
C LEU A 135 -13.96 -6.86 -15.82
N ASP A 136 -14.15 -7.52 -16.97
CA ASP A 136 -15.10 -8.62 -17.08
C ASP A 136 -14.64 -9.83 -16.24
N ALA A 137 -13.35 -10.15 -16.27
CA ALA A 137 -12.79 -11.18 -15.39
C ALA A 137 -12.99 -10.85 -13.90
N LEU A 138 -12.80 -9.60 -13.50
CA LEU A 138 -13.07 -9.14 -12.13
C LEU A 138 -14.56 -9.29 -11.78
N ARG A 139 -15.48 -8.91 -12.68
CA ARG A 139 -16.93 -9.04 -12.47
C ARG A 139 -17.35 -10.49 -12.29
N GLU A 140 -16.81 -11.41 -13.08
CA GLU A 140 -17.06 -12.84 -12.92
C GLU A 140 -16.51 -13.36 -11.58
N ASN A 141 -15.30 -12.96 -11.20
CA ASN A 141 -14.68 -13.35 -9.93
C ASN A 141 -15.48 -12.85 -8.72
N LYS A 142 -16.10 -11.66 -8.81
CA LYS A 142 -16.98 -11.09 -7.78
C LYS A 142 -18.24 -11.91 -7.53
N LYS A 143 -18.70 -12.74 -8.48
CA LYS A 143 -19.87 -13.62 -8.27
C LYS A 143 -19.61 -14.70 -7.24
N THR A 144 -18.38 -15.23 -7.20
CA THR A 144 -17.98 -16.28 -6.25
C THR A 144 -17.20 -15.74 -5.06
N THR A 145 -16.56 -14.58 -5.21
CA THR A 145 -15.79 -13.90 -4.16
C THR A 145 -16.13 -12.41 -4.08
N PRO A 146 -17.35 -12.02 -3.65
CA PRO A 146 -17.84 -10.64 -3.72
C PRO A 146 -16.96 -9.61 -2.99
N PHE A 147 -16.19 -10.08 -2.03
CA PHE A 147 -15.34 -9.29 -1.17
C PHE A 147 -13.89 -9.11 -1.68
N SER A 148 -13.52 -9.69 -2.83
CA SER A 148 -12.15 -9.68 -3.36
C SER A 148 -11.84 -8.40 -4.15
N GLY A 149 -10.66 -7.82 -3.96
CA GLY A 149 -10.21 -6.64 -4.73
C GLY A 149 -10.90 -5.32 -4.36
N THR A 150 -10.11 -4.25 -4.42
CA THR A 150 -10.56 -2.86 -4.24
C THR A 150 -10.63 -2.19 -5.62
N THR A 151 -11.73 -1.50 -5.90
CA THR A 151 -11.92 -0.74 -7.13
C THR A 151 -12.08 0.73 -6.82
N CYS A 152 -11.44 1.58 -7.62
CA CYS A 152 -11.66 3.02 -7.62
C CYS A 152 -12.52 3.37 -8.84
N ILE A 153 -13.65 4.06 -8.61
CA ILE A 153 -14.53 4.52 -9.68
C ILE A 153 -14.26 6.00 -9.85
N ARG A 154 -13.91 6.43 -11.07
CA ARG A 154 -13.68 7.85 -11.37
C ARG A 154 -14.82 8.40 -12.21
N ALA A 155 -15.35 9.55 -11.82
CA ALA A 155 -16.26 10.33 -12.65
C ALA A 155 -15.52 10.88 -13.90
N PRO A 156 -16.23 11.32 -14.96
CA PRO A 156 -15.61 11.92 -16.15
C PRO A 156 -14.67 13.10 -15.86
N GLY A 157 -14.88 13.82 -14.76
CA GLY A 157 -14.01 14.90 -14.27
C GLY A 157 -12.80 14.42 -13.44
N GLY A 158 -12.52 13.11 -13.39
CA GLY A 158 -11.36 12.55 -12.70
C GLY A 158 -11.48 12.43 -11.18
N ARG A 159 -12.62 12.84 -10.60
CA ARG A 159 -12.94 12.66 -9.17
C ARG A 159 -13.20 11.18 -8.88
N ALA A 160 -12.46 10.61 -7.93
CA ALA A 160 -12.71 9.28 -7.37
C ALA A 160 -13.94 9.27 -6.44
#